data_AF-A0A0J8G1F3-F1
#
_entry.id   AF-A0A0J8G1F3-F1
#
_cell.length_a   1.000
_cell.length_b   1.000
_cell.length_c   1.000
_cell.angle_alpha   90.00
_cell.angle_beta   90.00
_cell.angle_gamma   90.00
#
_symmetry.space_group_name_H-M   'P 1'
#
loop_
_entity.id
_entity.type
_entity.pdbx_description
1 polymer ?
#
loop_
_entity_poly.entity_id
_entity_poly.type
_entity_poly.pdbx_seq_one_letter_code
_entity_poly.pdbx_strand_id
1 'polypeptide(L)'
;MKFEELLKAQGLSDEQITGVLRDMKYNKIYTTSLENADERYQKLKGQKEDIQGQLDTANSTIKELKKNNADNEALQKTIKDHEATIETLKKDSEAKIRNITLDSAINNLLLKNNAKHSDLLLGKFDRDKLVIKEDGSIEGLEEQFKGMKETYKDLFQVSLGGKKPANPDTSGFSNNTYEALLNNADNMTAEEVAEQFSKLNK
;
A
#
# COMPACT_ATOMS: atom_id res chain seq x y z
N MET A 1 -3.44 -0.13 -11.29
CA MET A 1 -2.25 -0.12 -12.17
C MET A 1 -1.04 0.10 -11.29
N LYS A 2 -0.03 -0.76 -11.36
CA LYS A 2 1.22 -0.55 -10.60
C LYS A 2 1.99 0.64 -11.19
N PHE A 3 2.79 1.31 -10.36
CA PHE A 3 3.63 2.42 -10.84
C PHE A 3 4.55 1.98 -11.99
N GLU A 4 5.13 0.78 -11.92
CA GLU A 4 5.94 0.20 -13.00
C GLU A 4 5.12 -0.02 -14.29
N GLU A 5 3.88 -0.49 -14.19
CA GLU A 5 2.98 -0.70 -15.33
C GLU A 5 2.57 0.61 -15.97
N LEU A 6 2.39 1.67 -15.17
CA LEU A 6 2.14 3.02 -15.66
C LEU A 6 3.34 3.53 -16.46
N LEU A 7 4.56 3.37 -15.95
CA LEU A 7 5.77 3.79 -16.66
C LEU A 7 5.98 3.02 -17.97
N LYS A 8 5.69 1.71 -18.00
CA LYS A 8 5.71 0.92 -19.25
C LYS A 8 4.66 1.40 -20.24
N ALA A 9 3.45 1.70 -19.77
CA ALA A 9 2.39 2.25 -20.62
C ALA A 9 2.73 3.65 -21.18
N GLN A 10 3.61 4.40 -20.51
CA GLN A 10 4.15 5.67 -20.99
C GLN A 10 5.35 5.52 -21.94
N GLY A 11 5.77 4.29 -22.27
CA GLY A 11 6.80 4.02 -23.27
C GLY A 11 8.24 4.04 -22.74
N LEU A 12 8.46 4.01 -21.42
CA LEU A 12 9.80 3.90 -20.85
C LEU A 12 10.37 2.49 -21.04
N SER A 13 11.68 2.39 -21.32
CA SER A 13 12.37 1.10 -21.39
C SER A 13 12.56 0.47 -20.01
N ASP A 14 12.77 -0.85 -19.97
CA ASP A 14 12.98 -1.57 -18.71
C ASP A 14 14.21 -1.07 -17.94
N GLU A 15 15.31 -0.66 -18.62
CA GLU A 15 16.45 -0.01 -17.95
C GLU A 15 16.06 1.33 -17.30
N GLN A 16 15.30 2.17 -17.99
CA GLN A 16 14.89 3.49 -17.49
C GLN A 16 13.96 3.34 -16.28
N ILE A 17 13.01 2.41 -16.33
CA ILE A 17 12.11 2.11 -15.21
C ILE A 17 12.92 1.63 -14.01
N THR A 18 13.89 0.74 -14.22
CA THR A 18 14.78 0.26 -13.15
C THR A 18 15.60 1.41 -12.54
N GLY A 19 16.06 2.35 -13.36
CA GLY A 19 16.72 3.58 -12.91
C GLY A 19 15.80 4.44 -12.03
N VAL A 20 14.60 4.74 -12.51
CA VAL A 20 13.60 5.54 -11.76
C VAL A 20 13.26 4.89 -10.43
N LEU A 21 13.01 3.57 -10.39
CA LEU A 21 12.72 2.86 -9.13
C LEU A 21 13.90 2.90 -8.15
N ARG A 22 15.14 2.79 -8.66
CA ARG A 22 16.35 2.90 -7.85
C ARG A 22 16.50 4.29 -7.25
N ASP A 23 16.28 5.33 -8.05
CA ASP A 23 16.37 6.72 -7.61
C ASP A 23 15.25 7.08 -6.64
N MET A 24 14.03 6.57 -6.85
CA MET A 24 12.96 6.69 -5.88
C MET A 24 13.32 6.05 -4.55
N LYS A 25 13.92 4.85 -4.55
CA LYS A 25 14.40 4.20 -3.33
C LYS A 25 15.51 5.01 -2.65
N TYR A 26 16.47 5.51 -3.42
CA TYR A 26 17.57 6.35 -2.90
C TYR A 26 17.04 7.64 -2.27
N ASN A 27 16.07 8.29 -2.92
CA ASN A 27 15.44 9.52 -2.45
C ASN A 27 14.27 9.29 -1.47
N LYS A 28 14.05 8.04 -1.03
CA LYS A 28 12.97 7.65 -0.10
C LYS A 28 11.58 8.07 -0.56
N ILE A 29 11.34 8.08 -1.87
CA ILE A 29 10.04 8.31 -2.49
C ILE A 29 9.33 6.96 -2.57
N TYR A 30 8.23 6.81 -1.82
CA TYR A 30 7.43 5.60 -1.80
C TYR A 30 6.09 5.85 -2.49
N THR A 31 5.79 5.08 -3.53
CA THR A 31 4.45 5.05 -4.11
C THR A 31 3.63 4.00 -3.40
N THR A 32 2.43 4.38 -3.00
CA THR A 32 1.41 3.46 -2.49
C THR A 32 0.28 3.39 -3.50
N SER A 33 -0.38 2.24 -3.59
CA SER A 33 -1.62 2.11 -4.36
C SER A 33 -2.82 2.79 -3.66
N LEU A 34 -2.60 3.30 -2.45
CA LEU A 34 -3.60 3.98 -1.62
C LEU A 34 -3.51 5.48 -1.85
N GLU A 35 -4.59 6.06 -2.37
CA GLU A 35 -4.71 7.52 -2.49
C GLU A 35 -4.64 8.19 -1.10
N ASN A 36 -3.86 9.27 -0.99
CA ASN A 36 -3.72 10.09 0.22
C ASN A 36 -3.23 9.34 1.48
N ALA A 37 -2.42 8.29 1.33
CA ALA A 37 -1.91 7.53 2.48
C ALA A 37 -1.09 8.37 3.47
N ASP A 38 -0.27 9.30 2.97
CA ASP A 38 0.46 10.23 3.83
C ASP A 38 -0.49 11.13 4.62
N GLU A 39 -1.51 11.69 3.98
CA GLU A 39 -2.52 12.51 4.68
C GLU A 39 -3.28 11.71 5.73
N ARG A 40 -3.65 10.45 5.42
CA ARG A 40 -4.32 9.55 6.36
C ARG A 40 -3.42 9.20 7.54
N TYR A 41 -2.14 8.91 7.29
CA TYR A 41 -1.16 8.62 8.33
C TYR A 41 -0.93 9.85 9.23
N GLN A 42 -0.74 11.03 8.64
CA GLN A 42 -0.55 12.26 9.40
C GLN A 42 -1.79 12.62 10.21
N LYS A 43 -2.98 12.45 9.65
CA LYS A 43 -4.25 12.64 10.38
C LYS A 43 -4.36 11.68 11.55
N LEU A 44 -4.04 10.40 11.36
CA LEU A 44 -4.10 9.40 12.42
C LEU A 44 -3.06 9.68 13.51
N LYS A 45 -1.84 10.07 13.12
CA LYS A 45 -0.79 10.48 14.05
C LYS A 45 -1.23 11.69 14.88
N GLY A 46 -1.79 12.71 14.23
CA GLY A 46 -2.32 13.89 14.91
C GLY A 46 -3.44 13.57 15.90
N GLN A 47 -4.37 12.67 15.52
CA GLN A 47 -5.43 12.21 16.42
C GLN A 47 -4.87 11.47 17.64
N LYS A 48 -3.82 10.65 17.46
CA LYS A 48 -3.15 9.96 18.55
C LYS A 48 -2.49 10.95 19.52
N GLU A 49 -1.77 11.94 18.99
CA GLU A 49 -1.07 12.95 19.78
C GLU A 49 -2.06 13.83 20.56
N ASP A 50 -3.18 14.24 19.95
CA ASP A 50 -4.25 15.00 20.61
C ASP A 50 -4.88 14.22 21.77
N ILE A 51 -5.26 12.95 21.53
CA ILE A 51 -5.83 12.08 22.57
C ILE A 51 -4.84 11.88 23.73
N GLN A 52 -3.56 11.69 23.43
CA GLN A 52 -2.52 11.54 24.46
C GLN A 52 -2.40 12.82 25.31
N GLY A 53 -2.38 14.00 24.68
CA GLY A 53 -2.30 15.28 25.38
C GLY A 53 -3.53 15.55 26.27
N GLN A 54 -4.73 15.20 25.80
CA GLN A 54 -5.95 15.30 26.60
C GLN A 54 -5.90 14.40 27.84
N LEU A 55 -5.37 13.18 27.69
CA LEU A 55 -5.22 12.23 28.79
C LEU A 55 -4.25 12.77 29.86
N ASP A 56 -3.11 13.32 29.44
CA ASP A 56 -2.10 13.87 30.35
C ASP A 56 -2.59 15.11 31.09
N THR A 57 -3.37 15.96 30.41
CA THR A 57 -4.04 17.12 31.02
C THR A 57 -5.05 16.68 32.07
N ALA A 58 -5.92 15.71 31.73
CA ALA A 58 -6.93 15.21 32.66
C ALA A 58 -6.29 14.58 33.91
N ASN A 59 -5.21 13.79 33.73
CA ASN A 59 -4.45 13.21 34.84
C ASN A 59 -3.84 14.29 35.76
N SER A 60 -3.35 15.39 35.20
CA SER A 60 -2.77 16.49 35.96
C SER A 60 -3.84 17.23 36.77
N THR A 61 -4.98 17.54 36.16
CA THR A 61 -6.13 18.17 36.84
C THR A 61 -6.64 17.32 38.00
N ILE A 62 -6.71 16.00 37.84
CA ILE A 62 -7.12 15.10 38.93
C ILE A 62 -6.14 15.17 40.12
N LYS A 63 -4.83 15.19 39.86
CA LYS A 63 -3.83 15.33 40.92
C LYS A 63 -3.99 16.62 41.70
N GLU A 64 -4.27 17.73 41.02
CA GLU A 64 -4.53 19.02 41.67
C GLU A 64 -5.82 19.01 42.48
N LEU A 65 -6.91 18.46 41.92
CA LEU A 65 -8.18 18.33 42.63
C LEU A 65 -8.05 17.47 43.90
N LYS A 66 -7.25 16.41 43.86
CA LYS A 66 -6.91 15.59 45.04
C LYS A 66 -6.23 16.40 46.12
N LYS A 67 -5.19 17.14 45.73
CA LYS A 67 -4.39 17.95 46.65
C LYS A 67 -5.23 19.04 47.31
N ASN A 68 -6.11 19.69 46.54
CA ASN A 68 -6.90 20.83 47.01
C ASN A 68 -8.16 20.44 47.79
N ASN A 69 -8.58 19.16 47.77
CA ASN A 69 -9.80 18.68 48.42
C ASN A 69 -9.57 17.47 49.33
N ALA A 70 -8.41 17.39 49.99
CA ALA A 70 -8.02 16.25 50.83
C ALA A 70 -9.05 15.91 51.92
N ASP A 71 -9.72 16.93 52.48
CA ASP A 71 -10.61 16.78 53.65
C ASP A 71 -12.09 16.60 53.27
N ASN A 72 -12.42 16.58 51.97
CA ASN A 72 -13.80 16.45 51.49
C ASN A 72 -14.04 15.05 50.93
N GLU A 73 -14.61 14.17 51.76
CA GLU A 73 -14.86 12.76 51.42
C GLU A 73 -15.69 12.56 50.15
N ALA A 74 -16.70 13.42 49.91
CA ALA A 74 -17.53 13.34 48.70
C ALA A 74 -16.71 13.68 47.45
N LEU A 75 -15.83 14.68 47.52
CA LEU A 75 -14.93 15.02 46.42
C LEU A 75 -13.85 13.95 46.22
N GLN A 76 -13.32 13.36 47.29
CA GLN A 76 -12.38 12.24 47.20
C GLN A 76 -13.00 11.02 46.51
N LYS A 77 -14.28 10.73 46.77
CA LYS A 77 -15.01 9.66 46.07
C LYS A 77 -15.15 9.96 44.57
N THR A 78 -15.62 11.15 44.21
CA THR A 78 -15.75 11.56 42.80
C THR A 78 -14.42 11.52 42.05
N ILE A 79 -13.34 11.92 42.71
CA ILE A 79 -11.99 11.84 42.16
C ILE A 79 -11.59 10.39 41.89
N LYS A 80 -11.82 9.46 42.82
CA LYS A 80 -11.52 8.03 42.59
C LYS A 80 -12.35 7.46 41.44
N ASP A 81 -13.63 7.85 41.35
CA ASP A 81 -14.52 7.44 40.26
C ASP A 81 -14.00 7.98 38.90
N HIS A 82 -13.50 9.22 38.86
CA HIS A 82 -12.85 9.79 37.67
C HIS A 82 -11.53 9.09 37.34
N GLU A 83 -10.69 8.75 38.32
CA GLU A 83 -9.46 8.00 38.09
C GLU A 83 -9.74 6.64 37.45
N ALA A 84 -10.72 5.89 37.97
CA ALA A 84 -11.13 4.61 37.39
C ALA A 84 -11.64 4.78 35.95
N THR A 85 -12.40 5.87 35.69
CA THR A 85 -12.89 6.19 34.34
C THR A 85 -11.74 6.53 33.40
N ILE A 86 -10.74 7.29 33.85
CA ILE A 86 -9.56 7.61 33.04
C ILE A 86 -8.71 6.38 32.79
N GLU A 87 -8.50 5.51 33.77
CA GLU A 87 -7.79 4.24 33.54
C GLU A 87 -8.48 3.38 32.49
N THR A 88 -9.82 3.35 32.52
CA THR A 88 -10.63 2.64 31.52
C THR A 88 -10.47 3.28 30.14
N LEU A 89 -10.62 4.61 30.05
CA LEU A 89 -10.41 5.37 28.82
C LEU A 89 -9.00 5.19 28.26
N LYS A 90 -7.98 5.13 29.13
CA LYS A 90 -6.59 4.91 28.73
C LYS A 90 -6.42 3.53 28.12
N LYS A 91 -6.91 2.47 28.78
CA LYS A 91 -6.86 1.09 28.26
C LYS A 91 -7.63 0.96 26.95
N ASP A 92 -8.82 1.54 26.86
CA ASP A 92 -9.63 1.53 25.64
C ASP A 92 -8.95 2.29 24.50
N SER A 93 -8.32 3.43 24.79
CA SER A 93 -7.56 4.21 23.82
C SER A 93 -6.34 3.44 23.34
N GLU A 94 -5.54 2.87 24.25
CA GLU A 94 -4.39 2.03 23.92
C GLU A 94 -4.81 0.83 23.05
N ALA A 95 -5.93 0.16 23.40
CA ALA A 95 -6.48 -0.94 22.62
C ALA A 95 -6.95 -0.48 21.23
N LYS A 96 -7.64 0.66 21.12
CA LYS A 96 -8.05 1.24 19.84
C LYS A 96 -6.86 1.62 18.97
N ILE A 97 -5.87 2.30 19.53
CA ILE A 97 -4.64 2.69 18.82
C ILE A 97 -3.91 1.43 18.33
N ARG A 98 -3.80 0.42 19.19
CA ARG A 98 -3.21 -0.88 18.83
C ARG A 98 -3.97 -1.51 17.67
N ASN A 99 -5.28 -1.66 17.78
CA ASN A 99 -6.11 -2.28 16.74
C ASN A 99 -6.02 -1.52 15.41
N ILE A 100 -6.09 -0.19 15.41
CA ILE A 100 -5.97 0.61 14.18
C ILE A 100 -4.58 0.43 13.55
N THR A 101 -3.53 0.36 14.36
CA THR A 101 -2.16 0.15 13.89
C THR A 101 -2.00 -1.23 13.26
N LEU A 102 -2.53 -2.28 13.93
CA LEU A 102 -2.55 -3.65 13.41
C LEU A 102 -3.34 -3.73 12.11
N ASP A 103 -4.57 -3.20 12.08
CA ASP A 103 -5.44 -3.24 10.91
C ASP A 103 -4.81 -2.52 9.71
N SER A 104 -4.14 -1.39 9.94
CA SER A 104 -3.45 -0.65 8.89
C SER A 104 -2.29 -1.45 8.30
N ALA A 105 -1.49 -2.09 9.13
CA ALA A 105 -0.35 -2.88 8.68
C ALA A 105 -0.76 -4.21 8.03
N ILE A 106 -1.75 -4.91 8.58
CA ILE A 106 -2.33 -6.12 7.98
C ILE A 106 -2.92 -5.79 6.61
N ASN A 107 -3.72 -4.73 6.50
CA ASN A 107 -4.27 -4.29 5.22
C ASN A 107 -3.16 -3.99 4.21
N ASN A 108 -2.13 -3.25 4.61
CA ASN A 108 -0.99 -2.97 3.74
C ASN A 108 -0.32 -4.26 3.25
N LEU A 109 -0.16 -5.27 4.10
CA LEU A 109 0.46 -6.54 3.72
C LEU A 109 -0.41 -7.36 2.75
N LEU A 110 -1.71 -7.45 3.03
CA LEU A 110 -2.69 -8.13 2.18
C LEU A 110 -2.78 -7.48 0.80
N LEU A 111 -2.81 -6.16 0.75
CA LEU A 111 -2.84 -5.38 -0.49
C LEU A 111 -1.57 -5.56 -1.31
N LYS A 112 -0.37 -5.48 -0.69
CA LYS A 112 0.92 -5.74 -1.36
C LYS A 112 0.97 -7.12 -2.03
N ASN A 113 0.21 -8.07 -1.52
CA ASN A 113 0.16 -9.43 -2.02
C ASN A 113 -1.04 -9.74 -2.94
N ASN A 114 -1.79 -8.72 -3.38
CA ASN A 114 -2.95 -8.86 -4.26
C ASN A 114 -4.05 -9.77 -3.69
N ALA A 115 -4.35 -9.61 -2.39
CA ALA A 115 -5.53 -10.20 -1.78
C ALA A 115 -6.81 -9.71 -2.50
N LYS A 116 -7.70 -10.64 -2.89
CA LYS A 116 -8.97 -10.33 -3.56
C LYS A 116 -9.98 -9.66 -2.63
N HIS A 117 -9.95 -10.02 -1.34
CA HIS A 117 -10.87 -9.50 -0.31
C HIS A 117 -10.12 -9.27 1.01
N SER A 118 -9.35 -8.19 1.10
CA SER A 118 -8.55 -7.85 2.29
C SER A 118 -9.39 -7.81 3.57
N ASP A 119 -10.62 -7.29 3.50
CA ASP A 119 -11.52 -7.18 4.65
C ASP A 119 -11.90 -8.54 5.27
N LEU A 120 -12.08 -9.57 4.44
CA LEU A 120 -12.39 -10.94 4.89
C LEU A 120 -11.18 -11.63 5.53
N LEU A 121 -9.97 -11.17 5.18
CA LEU A 121 -8.71 -11.75 5.63
C LEU A 121 -8.18 -11.06 6.89
N LEU A 122 -8.54 -9.79 7.13
CA LEU A 122 -8.19 -9.05 8.36
C LEU A 122 -8.52 -9.85 9.63
N GLY A 123 -9.71 -10.45 9.69
CA GLY A 123 -10.17 -11.23 10.84
C GLY A 123 -9.52 -12.60 10.99
N LYS A 124 -8.63 -13.01 10.08
CA LYS A 124 -7.88 -14.28 10.15
C LYS A 124 -6.52 -14.15 10.82
N PHE A 125 -6.05 -12.92 11.04
CA PHE A 125 -4.83 -12.67 11.79
C PHE A 125 -5.10 -12.79 13.28
N ASP A 126 -4.24 -13.54 13.97
CA ASP A 126 -4.24 -13.65 15.42
C ASP A 126 -3.55 -12.40 15.98
N ARG A 127 -4.37 -11.38 16.25
CA ARG A 127 -3.95 -10.06 16.73
C ARG A 127 -3.24 -10.12 18.07
N ASP A 128 -3.51 -11.13 18.91
CA ASP A 128 -2.89 -11.24 20.23
C ASP A 128 -1.42 -11.66 20.14
N LYS A 129 -1.06 -12.36 19.07
CA LYS A 129 0.32 -12.74 18.76
C LYS A 129 1.11 -11.67 17.98
N LEU A 130 0.48 -10.54 17.65
CA LEU A 130 1.13 -9.45 16.92
C LEU A 130 1.70 -8.39 17.88
N VAL A 131 3.00 -8.14 17.76
CA VAL A 131 3.70 -7.13 18.59
C VAL A 131 4.09 -5.94 17.72
N ILE A 132 3.63 -4.76 18.10
CA ILE A 132 4.01 -3.49 17.44
C ILE A 132 5.37 -3.06 18.00
N LYS A 133 6.39 -3.00 17.16
CA LYS A 133 7.73 -2.52 17.51
C LYS A 133 7.79 -1.00 17.47
N GLU A 134 8.79 -0.43 18.12
CA GLU A 134 9.01 1.03 18.17
C GLU A 134 9.23 1.67 16.79
N ASP A 135 9.73 0.89 15.83
CA ASP A 135 9.92 1.30 14.44
C ASP A 135 8.62 1.28 13.61
N GLY A 136 7.49 0.89 14.22
CA GLY A 136 6.19 0.76 13.56
C GLY A 136 6.01 -0.54 12.77
N SER A 137 7.01 -1.43 12.76
CA SER A 137 6.87 -2.78 12.21
C SER A 137 6.09 -3.69 13.17
N ILE A 138 5.47 -4.75 12.62
CA ILE A 138 4.72 -5.72 13.42
C ILE A 138 5.38 -7.08 13.33
N GLU A 139 5.84 -7.57 14.47
CA GLU A 139 6.40 -8.90 14.60
C GLU A 139 5.32 -9.98 14.56
N GLY A 140 5.63 -11.13 13.95
CA GLY A 140 4.69 -12.23 13.75
C GLY A 140 3.72 -12.02 12.58
N LEU A 141 3.60 -10.81 12.05
CA LEU A 141 2.68 -10.50 10.93
C LEU A 141 3.06 -11.25 9.65
N GLU A 142 4.35 -11.25 9.28
CA GLU A 142 4.85 -11.89 8.07
C GLU A 142 4.73 -13.42 8.13
N GLU A 143 4.91 -14.00 9.31
CA GLU A 143 4.79 -15.45 9.54
C GLU A 143 3.34 -15.91 9.42
N GLN A 144 2.41 -15.21 10.09
CA GLN A 144 0.98 -15.47 9.95
C GLN A 144 0.52 -15.29 8.49
N PHE A 145 1.03 -14.25 7.81
CA PHE A 145 0.72 -14.00 6.41
C PHE A 145 1.15 -15.15 5.49
N LYS A 146 2.36 -15.71 5.68
CA LYS A 146 2.84 -16.86 4.89
C LYS A 146 1.93 -18.08 5.04
N GLY A 147 1.61 -18.46 6.29
CA GLY A 147 0.70 -19.58 6.54
C GLY A 147 -0.71 -19.33 5.99
N MET A 148 -1.19 -18.09 6.09
CA MET A 148 -2.47 -17.68 5.52
C MET A 148 -2.46 -17.77 3.98
N LYS A 149 -1.38 -17.33 3.33
CA LYS A 149 -1.21 -17.40 1.87
C LYS A 149 -1.18 -18.84 1.36
N GLU A 150 -0.60 -19.76 2.12
CA GLU A 150 -0.62 -21.20 1.81
C GLU A 150 -2.00 -21.84 1.97
N THR A 151 -2.74 -21.42 3.01
CA THR A 151 -4.07 -21.96 3.34
C THR A 151 -5.15 -21.41 2.40
N TYR A 152 -5.04 -20.14 2.03
CA TYR A 152 -6.07 -19.41 1.28
C TYR A 152 -5.56 -18.93 -0.09
N LYS A 153 -4.82 -19.79 -0.81
CA LYS A 153 -4.23 -19.48 -2.13
C LYS A 153 -5.23 -18.87 -3.10
N ASP A 154 -6.48 -19.34 -3.09
CA ASP A 154 -7.55 -18.88 -3.99
C ASP A 154 -8.00 -17.44 -3.72
N LEU A 155 -7.77 -16.93 -2.51
CA LEU A 155 -8.09 -15.56 -2.11
C LEU A 155 -7.00 -14.55 -2.51
N PHE A 156 -5.92 -15.01 -3.12
CA PHE A 156 -4.88 -14.18 -3.70
C PHE A 156 -4.92 -14.26 -5.23
N GLN A 157 -4.68 -13.15 -5.91
CA GLN A 157 -4.56 -13.18 -7.36
C GLN A 157 -3.23 -13.84 -7.76
N VAL A 158 -3.34 -14.83 -8.65
CA VAL A 158 -2.21 -15.40 -9.37
C VAL A 158 -1.97 -14.50 -10.59
N SER A 159 -0.78 -13.94 -10.77
CA SER A 159 -0.46 -13.22 -12.00
C SER A 159 -0.28 -14.23 -13.13
N LEU A 160 -1.37 -14.58 -13.82
CA LEU A 160 -1.30 -15.38 -15.04
C LEU A 160 -0.82 -14.47 -16.18
N GLY A 161 0.46 -14.58 -16.53
CA GLY A 161 1.00 -13.98 -17.74
C GLY A 161 0.57 -14.77 -18.97
N GLY A 162 -0.40 -14.26 -19.73
CA GLY A 162 -0.78 -14.83 -21.02
C GLY A 162 -0.02 -14.15 -22.17
N LYS A 163 0.58 -14.93 -23.08
CA LYS A 163 1.02 -14.41 -24.38
C LYS A 163 -0.22 -14.22 -25.26
N LYS A 164 -0.33 -13.08 -25.94
CA LYS A 164 -1.35 -12.88 -26.99
C LYS A 164 -1.12 -13.93 -28.08
N PRO A 165 -2.14 -14.72 -28.49
CA PRO A 165 -1.99 -15.66 -29.60
C PRO A 165 -1.71 -14.88 -30.89
N ALA A 166 -0.90 -15.45 -31.78
CA ALA A 166 -0.69 -14.88 -33.11
C ALA A 166 -2.03 -14.82 -33.86
N ASN A 167 -2.42 -13.63 -34.32
CA ASN A 167 -3.61 -13.47 -35.16
C ASN A 167 -3.32 -14.08 -36.54
N PRO A 168 -4.03 -15.14 -36.98
CA PRO A 168 -3.76 -15.78 -38.26
C PRO A 168 -4.30 -14.99 -39.47
N ASP A 169 -5.00 -13.88 -39.24
CA ASP A 169 -5.75 -13.15 -40.29
C ASP A 169 -4.97 -11.99 -40.94
N THR A 170 -3.64 -12.07 -41.01
CA THR A 170 -2.84 -11.19 -41.89
C THR A 170 -2.29 -11.96 -43.09
N SER A 171 -3.08 -12.91 -43.58
CA SER A 171 -2.83 -13.65 -44.82
C SER A 171 -3.61 -12.98 -45.94
N GLY A 172 -3.13 -11.85 -46.50
CA GLY A 172 -3.69 -11.37 -47.78
C GLY A 172 -3.77 -9.87 -48.07
N PHE A 173 -3.09 -8.98 -47.35
CA PHE A 173 -2.95 -7.60 -47.81
C PHE A 173 -1.50 -7.34 -48.23
N SER A 174 -1.29 -7.18 -49.53
CA SER A 174 -0.04 -6.67 -50.10
C SER A 174 0.29 -5.32 -49.49
N ASN A 175 1.19 -5.32 -48.50
CA ASN A 175 1.71 -4.11 -47.87
C ASN A 175 2.71 -3.41 -48.79
N ASN A 176 2.24 -2.89 -49.91
CA ASN A 176 2.98 -1.90 -50.69
C ASN A 176 2.59 -0.51 -50.18
N THR A 177 2.95 -0.19 -48.94
CA THR A 177 2.81 1.16 -48.38
C THR A 177 4.18 1.75 -48.09
N TYR A 178 4.28 3.08 -48.19
CA TYR A 178 5.53 3.81 -47.94
C TYR A 178 6.06 3.56 -46.52
N GLU A 179 5.16 3.42 -45.54
CA GLU A 179 5.52 3.08 -44.15
C GLU A 179 6.08 1.67 -44.01
N ALA A 180 5.58 0.70 -44.77
CA ALA A 180 6.11 -0.67 -44.75
C ALA A 180 7.52 -0.73 -45.37
N LEU A 181 7.79 0.09 -46.40
CA LEU A 181 9.10 0.17 -47.03
C LEU A 181 10.14 0.83 -46.11
N LEU A 182 9.77 1.91 -45.41
CA LEU A 182 10.64 2.57 -44.43
C LEU A 182 10.98 1.65 -43.25
N ASN A 183 10.02 0.87 -42.77
CA ASN A 183 10.23 -0.04 -41.64
C ASN A 183 11.05 -1.30 -41.99
N ASN A 184 11.21 -1.64 -43.27
CA ASN A 184 11.98 -2.80 -43.74
C ASN A 184 13.24 -2.44 -44.55
N ALA A 185 13.48 -1.16 -44.83
CA ALA A 185 14.61 -0.70 -45.64
C ALA A 185 15.97 -1.16 -45.08
N ASP A 186 16.11 -1.21 -43.75
CA ASP A 186 17.35 -1.64 -43.09
C ASP A 186 17.66 -3.13 -43.26
N ASN A 187 16.68 -3.93 -43.70
CA ASN A 187 16.82 -5.38 -43.91
C ASN A 187 16.79 -5.77 -45.40
N MET A 188 16.85 -4.81 -46.31
CA MET A 188 16.78 -5.01 -47.76
C MET A 188 18.00 -4.41 -48.47
N THR A 189 18.39 -4.99 -49.60
CA THR A 189 19.44 -4.41 -50.46
C THR A 189 18.91 -3.18 -51.21
N ALA A 190 19.81 -2.29 -51.62
CA ALA A 190 19.44 -1.08 -52.37
C ALA A 190 18.65 -1.39 -53.66
N GLU A 191 18.91 -2.55 -54.28
CA GLU A 191 18.22 -3.03 -55.49
C GLU A 191 16.78 -3.49 -55.19
N GLU A 192 16.57 -4.21 -54.08
CA GLU A 192 15.24 -4.66 -53.64
C GLU A 192 14.36 -3.48 -53.18
N VAL A 193 14.96 -2.49 -52.51
CA VAL A 193 14.28 -1.25 -52.12
C VAL A 193 13.82 -0.47 -53.35
N ALA A 194 14.68 -0.34 -54.36
CA ALA A 194 14.33 0.35 -55.61
C ALA A 194 13.20 -0.36 -56.38
N GLU A 195 13.19 -1.69 -56.38
CA GLU A 195 12.15 -2.47 -57.05
C GLU A 195 10.78 -2.35 -56.34
N GLN A 196 10.75 -2.38 -55.01
CA GLN A 196 9.52 -2.16 -54.24
C GLN A 196 9.01 -0.71 -54.36
N PHE A 197 9.92 0.26 -54.41
CA PHE A 197 9.58 1.67 -54.66
C PHE A 197 8.98 1.90 -56.05
N SER A 198 9.48 1.21 -57.08
CA SER A 198 8.91 1.28 -58.43
C SER A 198 7.48 0.71 -58.50
N LYS A 199 7.17 -0.31 -57.69
CA LYS A 199 5.84 -0.92 -57.57
C LYS A 199 4.84 -0.06 -56.78
N LEU A 200 5.31 0.93 -56.02
CA LEU A 200 4.48 1.90 -55.29
C LEU A 200 4.03 3.09 -56.16
N ASN A 201 4.76 3.38 -57.25
CA ASN A 201 4.53 4.53 -58.14
C ASN A 201 3.89 4.16 -59.49
N LYS A 202 3.31 2.96 -59.61
CA LYS A 202 2.50 2.51 -60.75
C LYS A 202 1.06 2.33 -60.31
#